data_AF-A0A318SB31-F1
#
_entry.id   AF-A0A318SB31-F1
#
_cell.length_a   1.000
_cell.length_b   1.000
_cell.length_c   1.000
_cell.angle_alpha   90.00
_cell.angle_beta   90.00
_cell.angle_gamma   90.00
#
_symmetry.space_group_name_H-M   'P 1'
#
loop_
_entity.id
_entity.type
_entity.pdbx_description
1 polymer ?
#
loop_
_entity_poly.entity_id
_entity_poly.type
_entity_poly.pdbx_seq_one_letter_code
_entity_poly.pdbx_strand_id
1 'polypeptide(L)' 'MLPSETIAIPIEDVTVSGFITRDDLQRIERGERVTVLIHHAAGNGVELGKLRAVFDHGDLTEGPVPY' A
#
# COMPACT_ATOMS: atom_id res chain seq x y z
N MET A 1 -9.57 13.06 11.37
CA MET A 1 -9.01 12.34 10.20
C MET A 1 -7.64 11.85 10.61
N LEU A 2 -7.34 10.56 10.41
CA LEU A 2 -5.96 10.08 10.52
C LEU A 2 -5.16 10.72 9.37
N PRO A 3 -3.91 11.17 9.58
CA PRO A 3 -3.08 11.68 8.50
C PRO A 3 -2.82 10.54 7.51
N SER A 4 -3.34 10.67 6.30
CA SER A 4 -3.22 9.70 5.22
C SER A 4 -2.26 10.20 4.15
N GLU A 5 -1.37 9.32 3.70
CA GLU A 5 -0.45 9.55 2.59
C GLU A 5 -0.86 8.67 1.40
N THR A 6 -0.56 9.09 0.17
CA THR A 6 -0.85 8.29 -1.03
C THR A 6 0.29 7.32 -1.30
N ILE A 7 -0.03 6.08 -1.66
CA ILE A 7 0.94 5.10 -2.16
C ILE A 7 0.56 4.66 -3.58
N ALA A 8 1.56 4.38 -4.40
CA ALA A 8 1.41 3.75 -5.70
C ALA A 8 2.32 2.52 -5.75
N ILE A 9 1.73 1.36 -6.02
CA ILE A 9 2.39 0.06 -5.98
C ILE A 9 2.30 -0.54 -7.39
N PRO A 10 3.41 -0.66 -8.11
CA PRO A 10 3.44 -1.36 -9.39
C PRO A 10 3.34 -2.88 -9.15
N ILE A 11 2.41 -3.55 -9.83
CA ILE A 11 2.20 -4.99 -9.79
C ILE A 11 2.03 -5.47 -11.23
N GLU A 12 3.04 -6.14 -11.77
CA GLU A 12 3.05 -6.55 -13.18
C GLU A 12 2.70 -5.35 -14.10
N ASP A 13 1.61 -5.44 -14.85
CA ASP A 13 1.14 -4.41 -15.78
C ASP A 13 0.12 -3.43 -15.17
N VAL A 14 -0.12 -3.49 -13.85
CA VAL A 14 -1.12 -2.69 -13.14
C VAL A 14 -0.47 -1.86 -12.03
N THR A 15 -0.79 -0.57 -11.96
CA THR A 15 -0.46 0.24 -10.79
C THR A 15 -1.66 0.31 -9.86
N VAL A 16 -1.50 -0.20 -8.64
CA VAL A 16 -2.49 -0.06 -7.56
C VAL A 16 -2.13 1.19 -6.76
N SER A 17 -3.07 2.12 -6.61
CA SER A 17 -2.92 3.30 -5.75
C SER A 17 -3.92 3.30 -4.63
N GLY A 18 -3.60 3.97 -3.52
CA GLY A 18 -4.52 4.12 -2.39
C GLY A 18 -3.91 4.95 -1.26
N PHE A 19 -4.55 4.93 -0.09
CA PHE A 19 -4.13 5.68 1.08
C PHE A 19 -3.60 4.79 2.19
N ILE A 20 -2.47 5.18 2.79
CA ILE A 20 -1.88 4.52 3.95
C ILE A 20 -1.66 5.54 5.06
N THR A 21 -1.32 5.09 6.26
CA THR A 21 -0.97 6.04 7.33
C THR A 21 0.42 6.62 7.09
N ARG A 22 0.67 7.84 7.59
CA ARG A 22 2.02 8.42 7.56
C ARG A 22 3.06 7.56 8.31
N ASP A 23 2.66 6.89 9.39
CA ASP A 23 3.56 6.01 10.15
C ASP A 23 3.98 4.80 9.31
N ASP A 24 3.04 4.16 8.63
CA ASP A 24 3.34 3.05 7.71
C ASP A 24 4.29 3.48 6.61
N LEU A 25 4.08 4.65 6.00
CA LEU A 25 4.98 5.18 4.98
C LEU A 25 6.40 5.37 5.54
N GLN A 26 6.54 5.99 6.71
CA GLN A 26 7.85 6.19 7.34
C GLN A 26 8.56 4.87 7.67
N ARG A 27 7.80 3.84 8.05
CA ARG A 27 8.35 2.50 8.34
C ARG A 27 8.81 1.80 7.07
N ILE A 28 8.06 1.92 5.97
CA ILE A 28 8.49 1.48 4.64
C ILE A 28 9.79 2.18 4.25
N GLU A 29 9.86 3.51 4.36
CA GLU A 29 11.04 4.32 4.00
C GLU A 29 12.29 3.99 4.85
N ARG A 30 12.10 3.55 6.10
CA ARG A 30 13.18 3.06 6.97
C ARG A 30 13.65 1.64 6.63
N GLY A 31 12.97 0.96 5.71
CA GLY A 31 13.25 -0.43 5.36
C GLY A 31 12.76 -1.44 6.40
N GLU A 32 11.84 -1.04 7.29
CA GLU A 32 11.26 -1.97 8.26
C GLU A 32 10.31 -2.96 7.56
N ARG A 33 10.26 -4.20 8.06
CA ARG A 33 9.20 -5.13 7.67
C ARG A 33 7.88 -4.69 8.29
N VAL A 34 6.92 -4.28 7.47
CA VAL A 34 5.63 -3.73 7.91
C VAL A 34 4.46 -4.27 7.08
N THR A 35 3.37 -4.62 7.77
CA THR A 35 2.09 -4.94 7.12
C THR A 35 1.25 -3.67 7.06
N VAL A 36 0.84 -3.29 5.86
CA VAL A 36 0.17 -2.01 5.58
C VAL A 36 -1.25 -2.26 5.07
N LEU A 37 -2.19 -1.47 5.60
CA LEU A 37 -3.56 -1.39 5.10
C LEU A 37 -3.67 -0.24 4.12
N ILE A 38 -4.03 -0.56 2.89
CA ILE A 38 -4.24 0.39 1.80
C ILE A 38 -5.74 0.64 1.69
N HIS A 39 -6.16 1.86 2.00
CA HIS A 39 -7.54 2.32 1.97
C HIS A 39 -7.90 2.90 0.61
N HIS A 40 -9.15 2.70 0.17
CA HIS A 40 -9.65 3.19 -1.13
C HIS A 40 -8.71 2.83 -2.28
N ALA A 41 -8.23 1.59 -2.28
CA ALA A 41 -7.34 1.10 -3.30
C ALA A 41 -8.04 1.11 -4.66
N ALA A 42 -7.34 1.52 -5.71
CA ALA A 42 -7.83 1.50 -7.08
C ALA A 42 -6.73 1.01 -8.02
N GLY A 43 -7.10 0.30 -9.08
CA GLY A 43 -6.19 -0.16 -10.13
C GLY A 43 -6.89 -0.11 -11.48
N ASN A 44 -6.23 0.42 -12.51
CA ASN A 44 -6.78 0.57 -13.86
C ASN A 44 -8.18 1.25 -13.90
N GLY A 45 -8.42 2.20 -13.01
CA GLY A 45 -9.70 2.92 -12.91
C GLY A 45 -10.82 2.17 -12.20
N VAL A 46 -10.54 0.99 -11.61
CA VAL A 46 -11.50 0.19 -10.85
C VAL A 46 -11.20 0.31 -9.35
N GLU A 47 -12.22 0.56 -8.54
CA GLU A 47 -12.10 0.55 -7.08
C GLU A 47 -11.99 -0.89 -6.56
N LEU A 48 -10.96 -1.14 -5.76
CA LEU A 48 -10.62 -2.44 -5.18
C LEU A 48 -10.93 -2.52 -3.66
N GLY A 49 -11.34 -1.40 -3.05
CA GLY A 49 -11.72 -1.33 -1.64
C GLY A 49 -10.52 -1.22 -0.70
N LYS A 50 -10.43 -2.09 0.31
CA LYS A 50 -9.29 -2.13 1.24
C LYS A 50 -8.39 -3.31 0.89
N LEU A 51 -7.10 -3.05 0.77
CA LEU A 51 -6.09 -4.08 0.51
C LEU A 51 -5.09 -4.15 1.65
N ARG A 52 -4.46 -5.31 1.80
CA ARG A 52 -3.34 -5.56 2.70
C ARG A 52 -2.11 -5.92 1.89
N ALA A 53 -0.99 -5.29 2.20
CA ALA A 53 0.32 -5.55 1.61
C ALA A 53 1.39 -5.69 2.70
N VAL A 54 2.47 -6.42 2.41
CA VAL A 54 3.66 -6.50 3.25
C VAL A 54 4.82 -5.87 2.50
N PHE A 55 5.48 -4.92 3.16
CA PHE A 55 6.73 -4.32 2.70
C PHE A 55 7.88 -4.83 3.55
N ASP A 56 9.04 -5.01 2.93
CA ASP A 56 10.28 -5.41 3.58
C ASP A 56 11.45 -4.72 2.87
N HIS A 57 12.35 -4.07 3.61
CA HIS A 57 13.45 -3.26 3.05
C HIS A 57 12.99 -2.17 2.04
N GLY A 58 11.74 -1.70 2.16
CA GLY A 58 11.14 -0.71 1.26
C GLY A 58 10.42 -1.31 0.05
N ASP A 59 10.61 -2.59 -0.22
CA ASP A 59 10.01 -3.29 -1.36
C ASP A 59 8.74 -4.04 -0.98
N LEU A 60 7.78 -4.13 -1.91
CA LEU A 60 6.62 -5.00 -1.77
C LEU A 60 7.07 -6.47 -1.82
N THR A 61 6.77 -7.24 -0.76
CA THR A 61 7.12 -8.66 -0.68
C THR A 61 5.91 -9.58 -0.71
N GLU A 62 4.75 -9.14 -0.20
CA GLU A 62 3.51 -9.93 -0.22
C GLU A 62 2.29 -9.04 -0.48
N GLY A 63 1.29 -9.58 -1.20
CA GLY A 63 0.10 -8.84 -1.61
C GLY A 63 0.33 -7.92 -2.82
N PRO A 64 -0.48 -6.86 -3.00
CA PRO A 64 -1.68 -6.52 -2.23
C PRO A 64 -2.86 -7.48 -2.48
N VAL A 65 -3.53 -7.88 -1.40
CA VAL A 65 -4.73 -8.75 -1.42
C VAL A 65 -5.89 -8.10 -0.67
N PRO A 66 -7.16 -8.46 -0.96
CA PRO A 66 -8.31 -7.98 -0.21
C PRO A 66 -8.19 -8.22 1.31
N TYR A 67 -8.62 -7.24 2.12
CA TYR A 67 -8.64 -7.31 3.59
C TYR A 67 -10.03 -7.65 4.15
#